data_AF-A0A1F6ZK24-F1
#
_entry.id   AF-A0A1F6ZK24-F1
#
_cell.length_a   1.000
_cell.length_b   1.000
_cell.length_c   1.000
_cell.angle_alpha   90.00
_cell.angle_beta   90.00
_cell.angle_gamma   90.00
#
_symmetry.space_group_name_H-M   'P 1'
#
loop_
_entity.id
_entity.type
_entity.pdbx_description
1 polymer ?
#
loop_
_entity_poly.entity_id
_entity_poly.type
_entity_poly.pdbx_seq_one_letter_code
_entity_poly.pdbx_strand_id
1 'polypeptide(L)'
;MPEGYIQQLADYIKRNLAKGYTLDSLRIALENQDYSKISIEQATGLAHKQLAAEAPKIQEKPVIKYQVVSPVVEEKKSFWQKLKSWIE
;
A
#
# COMPACT_ATOMS: atom_id res chain seq x y z
N MET A 1 27.36 15.96 -15.53
CA MET A 1 26.18 15.88 -16.42
C MET A 1 25.31 17.09 -16.12
N PRO A 2 24.80 17.84 -17.11
CA PRO A 2 23.91 18.97 -16.83
C PRO A 2 22.61 18.46 -16.21
N GLU A 3 22.15 19.07 -15.12
CA GLU A 3 20.97 18.63 -14.35
C GLU A 3 19.71 18.47 -15.22
N GLY A 4 19.59 19.25 -16.30
CA GLY A 4 18.50 19.16 -17.26
C GLY A 4 18.40 17.82 -18.01
N TYR A 5 19.51 17.09 -18.18
CA TYR A 5 19.50 15.81 -18.90
C TYR A 5 18.76 14.71 -18.14
N ILE A 6 19.04 14.56 -16.85
CA ILE A 6 18.36 13.57 -16.00
C ILE A 6 16.88 13.92 -15.85
N GLN A 7 16.56 15.22 -15.76
CA GLN A 7 15.17 15.69 -15.71
C GLN A 7 14.40 15.33 -17.00
N GLN A 8 14.99 15.54 -18.18
CA GLN A 8 14.37 15.17 -19.45
C GLN A 8 14.10 13.66 -19.54
N LEU A 9 15.05 12.85 -19.09
CA LEU A 9 14.91 11.39 -19.08
C LEU A 9 13.83 10.95 -18.07
N ALA A 10 13.73 11.60 -16.91
CA ALA A 10 12.67 11.35 -15.93
C ALA A 10 11.29 11.72 -16.49
N ASP A 11 11.17 12.84 -17.20
CA ASP A 11 9.92 13.26 -17.86
C ASP A 11 9.55 12.34 -19.03
N TYR A 12 10.53 11.81 -19.76
CA TYR A 12 10.30 10.74 -20.74
C TYR A 12 9.75 9.47 -20.08
N ILE A 13 10.38 9.02 -18.99
CA ILE A 13 9.95 7.82 -18.25
C ILE A 13 8.52 8.01 -17.74
N LYS A 14 8.21 9.11 -17.03
CA LYS A 14 6.85 9.41 -16.53
C LYS A 14 5.79 9.37 -17.63
N ARG A 15 6.06 10.03 -18.77
CA ARG A 15 5.12 10.06 -19.91
C ARG A 15 4.85 8.68 -20.48
N ASN A 16 5.84 7.78 -20.47
CA ASN A 16 5.63 6.42 -20.98
C ASN A 16 5.01 5.49 -19.93
N LEU A 17 5.29 5.67 -18.63
CA LEU A 17 4.56 4.99 -17.57
C LEU A 17 3.06 5.33 -17.64
N ALA A 18 2.71 6.61 -17.89
CA ALA A 18 1.33 7.04 -18.08
C ALA A 18 0.65 6.40 -19.31
N LYS A 19 1.42 5.96 -20.30
CA LYS A 19 0.93 5.21 -21.48
C LYS A 19 0.81 3.70 -21.23
N GLY A 20 1.20 3.21 -20.06
CA GLY A 20 1.12 1.79 -19.68
C GLY A 20 2.36 0.96 -20.01
N TYR A 21 3.48 1.58 -20.41
CA TYR A 21 4.75 0.85 -20.52
C TYR A 21 5.27 0.45 -19.14
N THR A 22 5.92 -0.71 -19.05
CA THR A 22 6.58 -1.14 -17.81
C THR A 22 7.96 -0.50 -17.69
N LEU A 23 8.43 -0.29 -16.46
CA LEU A 23 9.79 0.20 -16.20
C LEU A 23 10.86 -0.65 -16.89
N ASP A 24 10.71 -1.97 -16.86
CA ASP A 24 11.66 -2.89 -17.48
C ASP A 24 11.73 -2.71 -19.00
N SER A 25 10.57 -2.54 -19.66
CA SER A 25 10.54 -2.28 -21.10
C SER A 25 11.24 -0.97 -21.47
N LEU A 26 11.05 0.07 -20.64
CA LEU A 26 11.70 1.36 -20.83
C LEU A 26 13.19 1.30 -20.56
N ARG A 27 13.62 0.57 -19.53
CA ARG A 27 15.04 0.36 -19.22
C ARG A 27 15.75 -0.32 -20.38
N ILE A 28 15.20 -1.41 -20.92
CA ILE A 28 15.76 -2.12 -22.07
C ILE A 28 15.81 -1.21 -23.30
N ALA A 29 14.73 -0.46 -23.58
CA ALA A 29 14.67 0.44 -24.72
C ALA A 29 15.71 1.57 -24.64
N LEU A 30 15.94 2.13 -23.44
CA LEU A 30 16.92 3.18 -23.21
C LEU A 30 18.36 2.64 -23.25
N GLU A 31 18.61 1.44 -22.69
CA GLU A 31 19.90 0.76 -22.82
C GLU A 31 20.24 0.49 -24.30
N ASN A 32 19.27 0.06 -25.10
CA ASN A 32 19.44 -0.14 -26.55
C ASN A 32 19.65 1.17 -27.35
N GLN A 33 19.33 2.32 -26.76
CA GLN A 33 19.60 3.65 -27.34
C GLN A 33 20.91 4.26 -26.82
N ASP A 34 21.79 3.43 -26.24
CA ASP A 34 23.09 3.82 -25.67
C ASP A 34 23.01 4.80 -24.50
N TYR A 35 21.87 4.87 -23.80
CA TYR A 35 21.81 5.60 -22.53
C TYR A 35 22.60 4.84 -21.45
N SER A 36 23.40 5.59 -20.67
CA SER A 36 24.15 4.97 -19.57
C SER A 36 23.20 4.43 -18.49
N LYS A 37 23.48 3.22 -17.99
CA LYS A 37 22.69 2.59 -16.92
C LYS A 37 22.52 3.50 -15.70
N ILE A 38 23.59 4.19 -15.31
CA ILE A 38 23.59 5.16 -14.20
C ILE A 38 22.58 6.29 -14.45
N SER A 39 22.56 6.87 -15.67
CA SER A 39 21.59 7.92 -16.00
C SER A 39 20.15 7.44 -16.00
N ILE A 40 19.91 6.20 -16.46
CA ILE A 40 18.58 5.58 -16.47
C ILE A 40 18.10 5.38 -15.03
N GLU A 41 18.96 4.86 -14.14
CA GLU A 41 18.63 4.66 -12.72
C GLU A 41 18.35 5.98 -12.01
N GLN A 42 19.19 6.99 -12.22
CA GLN A 42 18.99 8.33 -11.63
C GLN A 42 17.66 8.95 -12.08
N ALA A 43 17.36 8.88 -13.38
CA ALA A 43 16.12 9.38 -13.94
C ALA A 43 14.89 8.61 -13.45
N THR A 44 15.00 7.29 -13.32
CA THR A 44 13.95 6.43 -12.76
C THR A 44 13.66 6.78 -11.31
N GLY A 45 14.69 6.94 -10.49
CA GLY A 45 14.56 7.37 -9.10
C GLY A 45 13.92 8.75 -8.97
N LEU A 46 14.30 9.69 -9.85
CA LEU A 46 13.71 11.03 -9.90
C LEU A 46 12.22 10.98 -10.31
N ALA A 47 11.89 10.21 -11.34
CA ALA A 47 10.51 10.01 -11.79
C ALA A 47 9.64 9.44 -10.67
N HIS A 48 10.11 8.42 -9.94
CA HIS A 48 9.39 7.86 -8.80
C HIS A 48 9.15 8.87 -7.68
N LYS A 49 10.16 9.66 -7.32
CA LYS A 49 10.00 10.71 -6.29
C LYS A 49 8.94 11.73 -6.69
N GLN A 50 8.91 12.13 -7.96
CA GLN A 50 7.93 13.10 -8.48
C GLN A 50 6.52 12.49 -8.47
N LEU A 51 6.34 11.27 -8.98
CA LEU A 51 5.04 10.58 -8.96
C LEU A 51 4.54 10.34 -7.53
N ALA A 52 5.42 10.00 -6.60
CA ALA A 52 5.07 9.82 -5.20
C ALA A 52 4.65 11.14 -4.52
N ALA A 53 5.24 12.27 -4.94
CA ALA A 53 4.85 13.59 -4.44
C ALA A 53 3.50 14.05 -5.01
N GLU A 54 3.18 13.66 -6.24
CA GLU A 54 1.90 13.94 -6.90
C GLU A 54 0.76 13.01 -6.46
N ALA A 55 1.09 11.81 -5.95
CA ALA A 55 0.12 10.82 -5.54
C ALA A 55 -0.82 11.35 -4.42
N PRO A 56 -2.13 11.07 -4.51
CA PRO A 56 -3.07 11.49 -3.48
C PRO A 56 -2.74 10.80 -2.15
N LYS A 57 -2.64 11.60 -1.08
CA LYS A 57 -2.45 11.06 0.28
C LYS A 57 -3.74 10.35 0.70
N ILE A 58 -3.72 9.03 0.76
CA ILE A 58 -4.83 8.23 1.29
C ILE A 58 -4.89 8.45 2.81
N GLN A 59 -5.75 9.37 3.25
CA GLN A 59 -6.01 9.61 4.68
C GLN A 59 -7.18 8.75 5.14
N GLU A 60 -7.02 7.43 5.14
CA GLU A 60 -8.00 6.55 5.75
C GLU A 60 -7.77 6.52 7.27
N LYS A 61 -8.82 6.84 8.05
CA LYS A 61 -8.79 6.63 9.49
C LYS A 61 -8.75 5.12 9.75
N PRO A 62 -7.94 4.64 10.72
CA PRO A 62 -7.94 3.22 11.06
C PRO A 62 -9.34 2.80 11.51
N VAL A 63 -9.92 1.81 10.82
CA VAL A 63 -11.22 1.23 11.19
C VAL A 63 -11.00 0.27 12.35
N ILE A 64 -11.25 0.73 13.58
CA ILE A 64 -11.20 -0.13 14.78
C ILE A 64 -12.45 -1.02 14.78
N LYS A 65 -12.28 -2.33 14.54
CA LYS A 65 -13.37 -3.31 14.62
C LYS A 65 -13.44 -3.88 16.05
N TYR A 66 -14.52 -3.60 16.75
CA TYR A 66 -14.82 -4.24 18.04
C TYR A 66 -15.68 -5.48 17.80
N GLN A 67 -15.19 -6.66 18.21
CA GLN A 67 -15.99 -7.88 18.24
C GLN A 67 -16.44 -8.13 19.67
N VAL A 68 -17.74 -8.05 19.93
CA VAL A 68 -18.31 -8.42 21.22
C VAL A 68 -18.32 -9.94 21.31
N VAL A 69 -17.40 -10.51 22.08
CA VAL A 69 -17.41 -11.93 22.42
C VAL A 69 -18.34 -12.08 23.62
N SER A 70 -19.62 -12.36 23.37
CA SER A 70 -20.55 -12.72 24.44
C SER A 70 -20.08 -14.04 25.06
N PRO A 71 -19.74 -14.12 26.35
CA PRO A 71 -19.66 -15.41 27.00
C PRO A 71 -21.07 -15.99 27.00
N VAL A 72 -21.24 -17.20 26.44
CA VAL A 72 -22.46 -17.99 26.65
C VAL A 72 -22.54 -18.24 28.15
N VAL A 73 -23.33 -17.45 28.85
CA VAL A 73 -23.60 -17.65 30.27
C VAL A 73 -24.50 -18.88 30.34
N GLU A 74 -23.90 -20.05 30.55
CA GLU A 74 -24.64 -21.22 30.99
C GLU A 74 -25.27 -20.88 32.34
N GLU A 75 -26.59 -20.69 32.36
CA GLU A 75 -27.38 -20.46 33.57
C GLU A 75 -27.22 -21.67 34.51
N LYS A 76 -26.23 -21.63 35.41
CA LYS A 76 -26.15 -22.58 36.50
C LYS A 76 -27.38 -22.39 37.37
N LYS A 77 -28.30 -23.36 37.33
CA LYS A 77 -29.51 -23.38 38.16
C LYS A 77 -29.17 -23.01 39.60
N SER A 78 -29.82 -21.94 40.06
CA SER A 78 -29.57 -21.33 41.36
C SER A 78 -29.77 -22.35 42.49
N PHE A 79 -28.88 -22.34 43.47
CA PHE A 79 -28.89 -23.21 44.66
C PHE A 79 -30.26 -23.20 45.37
N TRP A 80 -30.99 -22.08 45.29
CA TRP A 80 -32.33 -21.90 45.83
C TRP A 80 -33.42 -22.70 45.12
N GLN A 81 -33.24 -23.07 43.85
CA GLN A 81 -34.16 -23.98 43.14
C GLN A 81 -34.04 -25.42 43.65
N LYS A 82 -32.83 -25.84 44.08
CA LYS A 82 -32.61 -27.16 44.71
C LYS A 82 -33.13 -27.25 46.14
N LEU A 83 -33.18 -26.13 46.87
CA LEU A 83 -33.66 -26.12 48.26
C LEU A 83 -35.19 -26.24 48.35
N LYS A 84 -35.92 -25.66 47.38
CA LYS A 84 -37.38 -25.71 47.34
C LYS A 84 -37.94 -27.12 47.09
N SER A 85 -37.23 -27.97 46.34
CA SER A 85 -37.66 -29.34 46.07
C SER A 85 -37.51 -30.31 47.25
N TRP A 86 -37.07 -29.84 48.41
CA TRP A 86 -36.89 -30.65 49.62
C TRP A 86 -37.94 -30.33 50.70
N ILE A 87 -38.77 -29.32 50.47
CA ILE A 87 -39.80 -28.82 51.41
C ILE A 87 -41.22 -29.16 50.89
N GLU A 88 -41.33 -29.80 49.73
CA GLU A 88 -42.55 -30.35 49.14
C GLU A 88 -42.51 -31.88 49.20
#